data_AF-A0A426UXR4-F1
#
_entry.id   AF-A0A426UXR4-F1
#
_cell.length_a   1.000
_cell.length_b   1.000
_cell.length_c   1.000
_cell.angle_alpha   90.00
_cell.angle_beta   90.00
_cell.angle_gamma   90.00
#
_symmetry.space_group_name_H-M   'P 1'
#
loop_
_entity.id
_entity.type
_entity.pdbx_description
1 polymer ?
#
loop_
_entity_poly.entity_id
_entity_poly.type
_entity_poly.pdbx_seq_one_letter_code
_entity_poly.pdbx_strand_id
1 'polypeptide(L)'
;MYSYRSSGPKVTVGQVNNARFSLTSLTRRGYQPDEVHRFLERVADELASRDQREAALRTDAEKLKEALRSWQSQQNSQRLQSSAPATPTSTAVNLVSQAQQQAESYVNQAQHYSRQIIAQARSQASELMRQTQERAREEADRAVAEYRRDHDGRRDREAEDRIRQLARARSFLEAVEVAEEQLRLTREGLEYEVAKLQREA
;
A
#
# COMPACT_ATOMS: atom_id res chain seq x y z
N MET A 1 24.36 5.83 -13.58
CA MET A 1 23.38 5.12 -12.74
C MET A 1 22.92 6.09 -11.66
N TYR A 2 21.85 6.85 -11.92
CA TYR A 2 21.41 7.90 -10.97
C TYR A 2 20.51 7.27 -9.92
N SER A 3 20.96 7.28 -8.66
CA SER A 3 20.16 6.87 -7.50
C SER A 3 19.22 8.02 -7.14
N TYR A 4 17.93 7.86 -7.43
CA TYR A 4 16.90 8.77 -6.93
C TYR A 4 16.58 8.40 -5.47
N ARG A 5 17.45 8.78 -4.52
CA ARG A 5 17.02 8.90 -3.13
C ARG A 5 16.25 10.22 -3.00
N SER A 6 14.95 10.16 -3.25
CA SER A 6 14.05 11.27 -2.95
C SER A 6 13.89 11.40 -1.44
N SER A 7 14.74 12.21 -0.81
CA SER A 7 14.52 12.81 0.52
C SER A 7 13.96 14.23 0.40
N GLY A 8 13.21 14.51 -0.66
CA GLY A 8 12.47 15.76 -0.82
C GLY A 8 11.07 15.67 -0.19
N PRO A 9 10.44 16.82 0.14
CA PRO A 9 9.03 16.83 0.54
C PRO A 9 8.17 16.11 -0.51
N LYS A 10 7.24 15.25 -0.05
CA LYS A 10 6.31 14.54 -0.93
C LYS A 10 5.54 15.56 -1.77
N VAL A 11 5.41 15.30 -3.07
CA VAL A 11 4.55 16.09 -3.95
C VAL A 11 3.11 15.95 -3.45
N THR A 12 2.40 17.06 -3.34
CA THR A 12 1.00 17.11 -2.87
C THR A 12 0.02 17.28 -4.04
N VAL A 13 -1.24 16.89 -3.86
CA VAL A 13 -2.31 17.05 -4.86
C VAL A 13 -2.40 18.52 -5.33
N GLY A 14 -2.34 19.46 -4.38
CA GLY A 14 -2.33 20.89 -4.68
C GLY A 14 -1.13 21.34 -5.49
N GLN A 15 0.05 20.75 -5.31
CA GLN A 15 1.23 21.05 -6.13
C GLN A 15 1.09 20.53 -7.55
N VAL A 16 0.47 19.37 -7.75
CA VAL A 16 0.21 18.81 -9.08
C VAL A 16 -0.82 19.65 -9.83
N ASN A 17 -1.94 19.99 -9.18
CA ASN A 17 -3.01 20.79 -9.80
C ASN A 17 -2.58 22.20 -10.18
N ASN A 18 -1.62 22.78 -9.44
CA ASN A 18 -1.09 24.12 -9.71
C ASN A 18 0.22 24.11 -10.52
N ALA A 19 0.68 22.95 -10.99
CA ALA A 19 1.90 22.85 -11.76
C ALA A 19 1.74 23.61 -13.08
N ARG A 20 2.57 24.63 -13.30
CA ARG A 20 2.63 25.38 -14.55
C ARG A 20 3.93 25.07 -15.28
N PHE A 21 3.81 24.68 -16.54
CA PHE A 21 4.94 24.42 -17.42
C PHE A 21 5.02 25.50 -18.50
N SER A 22 6.22 26.02 -18.75
CA SER A 22 6.46 26.96 -19.84
C SER A 22 6.31 26.26 -21.20
N LEU A 23 5.68 26.92 -22.17
CA LEU A 23 5.66 26.45 -23.55
C LEU A 23 7.08 26.40 -24.12
N THR A 24 7.34 25.40 -24.95
CA THR A 24 8.60 25.29 -25.68
C THR A 24 8.75 26.42 -26.70
N SER A 25 9.97 26.92 -26.90
CA SER A 25 10.30 27.92 -27.94
C SER A 25 9.87 27.46 -29.34
N LEU A 26 9.46 28.40 -30.22
CA LEU A 26 8.88 28.12 -31.55
C LEU A 26 9.70 27.14 -32.43
N THR A 27 11.00 27.01 -32.19
CA THR A 27 11.90 26.15 -32.97
C THR A 27 12.09 24.73 -32.41
N ARG A 28 11.51 24.40 -31.26
CA ARG A 28 11.61 23.07 -30.63
C ARG A 28 10.22 22.46 -30.45
N ARG A 29 10.09 21.15 -30.70
CA ARG A 29 8.86 20.41 -30.38
C ARG A 29 8.73 20.30 -28.86
N GLY A 30 7.55 20.64 -28.33
CA GLY A 30 7.18 20.47 -26.92
C GLY A 30 6.14 19.38 -26.74
N TYR A 31 5.81 19.07 -25.49
CA TYR A 31 4.65 18.22 -25.17
C TYR A 31 3.35 18.92 -25.54
N GLN A 32 2.34 18.15 -25.95
CA GLN A 32 1.01 18.70 -26.18
C GLN A 32 0.41 19.14 -24.84
N PRO A 33 0.00 20.41 -24.68
CA PRO A 33 -0.55 20.89 -23.42
C PRO A 33 -1.72 20.04 -22.92
N ASP A 34 -2.67 19.67 -23.78
CA ASP A 34 -3.85 18.90 -23.37
C ASP A 34 -3.53 17.50 -22.82
N GLU A 35 -2.49 16.85 -23.38
CA GLU A 35 -2.04 15.54 -22.90
C GLU A 35 -1.37 15.67 -21.52
N VAL A 36 -0.59 16.73 -21.32
CA VAL A 36 0.03 17.03 -20.03
C VAL A 36 -1.04 17.33 -18.98
N HIS A 37 -2.05 18.13 -19.29
CA HIS A 37 -3.14 18.43 -18.35
C HIS A 37 -3.90 17.17 -17.95
N ARG A 38 -4.30 16.33 -18.92
CA ARG A 38 -4.97 15.04 -18.64
C ARG A 38 -4.11 14.10 -17.79
N PHE A 39 -2.80 14.11 -18.01
CA PHE A 39 -1.87 13.32 -17.19
C PHE A 39 -1.78 13.86 -15.76
N LEU A 40 -1.70 15.19 -15.58
CA LEU A 40 -1.65 15.83 -14.26
C LEU A 40 -2.92 15.59 -13.46
N GLU A 41 -4.10 15.67 -14.09
CA GLU A 41 -5.38 15.34 -13.46
C GLU A 41 -5.37 13.91 -12.92
N ARG A 42 -4.97 12.94 -13.75
CA ARG A 42 -4.87 11.53 -13.31
C ARG A 42 -3.88 11.34 -12.16
N VAL A 43 -2.74 12.04 -12.20
CA VAL A 43 -1.74 11.98 -11.12
C VAL A 43 -2.30 12.60 -9.84
N ALA A 44 -3.06 13.68 -9.94
CA ALA A 44 -3.69 14.34 -8.81
C ALA A 44 -4.75 13.44 -8.15
N ASP A 45 -5.60 12.78 -8.95
CA ASP A 45 -6.62 11.85 -8.47
C ASP A 45 -5.98 10.65 -7.74
N GLU A 46 -4.95 10.05 -8.33
CA GLU A 46 -4.21 8.94 -7.73
C GLU A 46 -3.55 9.34 -6.41
N LEU A 47 -2.95 10.53 -6.37
CA LEU A 47 -2.30 11.04 -5.17
C LEU A 47 -3.32 11.34 -4.06
N ALA A 48 -4.48 11.89 -4.41
CA ALA A 48 -5.57 12.11 -3.47
C ALA A 48 -6.09 10.80 -2.88
N SER A 49 -6.27 9.78 -3.73
CA SER A 49 -6.72 8.45 -3.30
C SER A 49 -5.68 7.80 -2.36
N ARG A 50 -4.39 7.93 -2.65
CA ARG A 50 -3.31 7.47 -1.77
C ARG A 50 -3.31 8.17 -0.42
N ASP A 51 -3.47 9.49 -0.39
CA ASP A 51 -3.49 10.26 0.85
C ASP A 51 -4.68 9.87 1.73
N GLN A 52 -5.87 9.67 1.13
CA GLN A 52 -7.05 9.15 1.85
C GLN A 52 -6.78 7.76 2.45
N ARG A 53 -6.11 6.89 1.69
CA ARG A 53 -5.76 5.53 2.15
C ARG A 53 -4.68 5.55 3.25
N GLU A 54 -3.68 6.42 3.14
CA GLU A 54 -2.67 6.61 4.20
C GLU A 54 -3.33 7.12 5.49
N ALA A 55 -4.30 8.04 5.38
CA ALA A 55 -5.08 8.52 6.51
C ALA A 55 -5.89 7.39 7.16
N ALA A 56 -6.60 6.57 6.37
CA ALA A 56 -7.36 5.43 6.88
C ALA A 56 -6.46 4.43 7.64
N LEU A 57 -5.31 4.05 7.06
CA LEU A 57 -4.35 3.16 7.71
C LEU A 57 -3.82 3.72 9.04
N ARG A 58 -3.57 5.04 9.12
CA ARG A 58 -3.18 5.69 10.37
C ARG A 58 -4.28 5.63 11.41
N THR A 59 -5.53 5.91 11.02
CA THR A 59 -6.67 5.79 11.93
C THR A 59 -6.81 4.37 12.46
N ASP A 60 -6.65 3.37 11.61
CA ASP A 60 -6.73 1.96 12.03
C ASP A 60 -5.56 1.57 12.95
N ALA A 61 -4.35 2.07 12.69
CA ALA A 61 -3.22 1.89 13.59
C ALA A 61 -3.45 2.52 14.97
N GLU A 62 -4.08 3.70 15.04
CA GLU A 62 -4.42 4.35 16.31
C GLU A 62 -5.53 3.58 17.05
N LYS A 63 -6.56 3.08 16.36
CA LYS A 63 -7.58 2.21 16.96
C LYS A 63 -6.97 0.95 17.56
N LEU A 64 -6.03 0.31 16.85
CA LEU A 64 -5.34 -0.89 17.36
C LEU A 64 -4.48 -0.57 18.58
N LYS A 65 -3.76 0.56 18.59
CA LYS A 65 -3.00 1.02 19.76
C LYS A 65 -3.92 1.29 20.95
N GLU A 66 -5.07 1.92 20.73
CA GLU A 66 -6.03 2.22 21.79
C GLU A 66 -6.66 0.94 22.36
N ALA A 67 -7.06 0.00 21.50
CA ALA A 67 -7.54 -1.32 21.93
C ALA A 67 -6.49 -2.06 22.77
N LEU A 68 -5.22 -1.99 22.38
CA LEU A 68 -4.12 -2.58 23.14
C LEU A 68 -3.94 -1.88 24.50
N ARG A 69 -4.02 -0.55 24.54
CA ARG A 69 -3.92 0.24 25.78
C ARG A 69 -5.09 -0.06 26.72
N SER A 70 -6.32 -0.12 26.20
CA SER A 70 -7.50 -0.43 27.00
C SER A 70 -7.40 -1.84 27.59
N TRP A 71 -6.94 -2.81 26.80
CA TRP A 71 -6.72 -4.17 27.28
C TRP A 71 -5.65 -4.23 28.37
N GLN A 72 -4.51 -3.55 28.19
CA GLN A 72 -3.46 -3.44 29.21
C GLN A 72 -3.97 -2.81 30.51
N SER A 73 -4.81 -1.78 30.42
CA SER A 73 -5.39 -1.10 31.58
C SER A 73 -6.39 -1.97 32.34
N GLN A 74 -7.21 -2.75 31.64
CA GLN A 74 -8.14 -3.71 32.22
C GLN A 74 -7.38 -4.80 32.96
N GLN A 75 -6.32 -5.32 32.36
CA GLN A 75 -5.48 -6.35 32.97
C GLN A 75 -4.72 -5.83 34.18
N ASN A 76 -4.25 -4.58 34.16
CA ASN A 76 -3.61 -3.95 35.31
C ASN A 76 -4.63 -3.70 36.44
N SER A 77 -5.83 -3.23 36.11
CA SER A 77 -6.92 -3.03 37.08
C SER A 77 -7.34 -4.36 37.73
N GLN A 78 -7.41 -5.45 36.95
CA GLN A 78 -7.61 -6.79 37.49
C GLN A 78 -6.47 -7.19 38.43
N ARG A 79 -5.20 -6.96 38.07
CA ARG A 79 -4.05 -7.21 38.97
C ARG A 79 -4.17 -6.46 40.30
N LEU A 80 -4.58 -5.19 40.27
CA LEU A 80 -4.74 -4.35 41.47
C LEU A 80 -5.97 -4.73 42.32
N GLN A 81 -7.04 -5.26 41.72
CA GLN A 81 -8.20 -5.77 42.45
C GLN A 81 -7.91 -7.14 43.11
N SER A 82 -7.07 -7.97 42.48
CA SER A 82 -6.63 -9.26 43.03
C SER A 82 -5.65 -9.14 44.21
N SER A 83 -5.12 -7.94 44.51
CA SER A 83 -4.13 -7.72 45.58
C SER A 83 -4.71 -7.35 46.95
N ALA A 84 -6.02 -7.49 47.18
CA ALA A 84 -6.57 -7.43 48.54
C ALA A 84 -6.11 -8.67 49.35
N PRO A 85 -5.54 -8.50 50.56
CA PRO A 85 -4.76 -9.56 51.19
C PRO A 85 -5.66 -10.62 51.83
N ALA A 86 -5.70 -11.81 51.22
CA ALA A 86 -5.97 -13.06 51.89
C ALA A 86 -4.90 -14.08 51.45
N THR A 87 -3.86 -14.24 52.29
CA THR A 87 -2.83 -15.31 52.30
C THR A 87 -2.27 -15.81 50.95
N PRO A 88 -1.08 -15.35 50.51
CA PRO A 88 -0.36 -15.86 49.33
C PRO A 88 0.37 -17.17 49.69
N THR A 89 0.73 -18.10 48.78
CA THR A 89 2.05 -17.97 48.12
C THR A 89 2.28 -18.88 46.88
N SER A 90 1.51 -19.93 46.59
CA SER A 90 1.85 -20.81 45.44
C SER A 90 0.87 -20.73 44.27
N THR A 91 -0.44 -20.73 44.57
CA THR A 91 -1.49 -20.80 43.54
C THR A 91 -1.67 -19.49 42.76
N ALA A 92 -1.52 -18.33 43.43
CA ALA A 92 -1.59 -17.03 42.77
C ALA A 92 -0.38 -16.79 41.85
N VAL A 93 0.82 -17.22 42.28
CA VAL A 93 2.04 -17.14 41.46
C VAL A 93 1.92 -18.09 40.27
N ASN A 94 1.40 -19.30 40.46
CA ASN A 94 1.14 -20.22 39.34
C ASN A 94 0.10 -19.70 38.36
N LEU A 95 -0.99 -19.06 38.83
CA LEU A 95 -1.98 -18.45 37.95
C LEU A 95 -1.40 -17.24 37.18
N VAL A 96 -0.58 -16.42 37.84
CA VAL A 96 0.10 -15.30 37.18
C VAL A 96 1.12 -15.80 36.16
N SER A 97 1.92 -16.81 36.49
CA SER A 97 2.85 -17.45 35.55
C SER A 97 2.12 -18.08 34.37
N GLN A 98 0.99 -18.75 34.61
CA GLN A 98 0.16 -19.35 33.56
C GLN A 98 -0.46 -18.28 32.64
N ALA A 99 -0.97 -17.20 33.21
CA ALA A 99 -1.52 -16.07 32.46
C ALA A 99 -0.43 -15.30 31.69
N GLN A 100 0.78 -15.16 32.25
CA GLN A 100 1.93 -14.56 31.58
C GLN A 100 2.40 -15.42 30.39
N GLN A 101 2.57 -16.73 30.59
CA GLN A 101 2.90 -17.66 29.51
C GLN A 101 1.84 -17.65 28.41
N GLN A 102 0.56 -17.56 28.78
CA GLN A 102 -0.52 -17.44 27.81
C GLN A 102 -0.44 -16.11 27.05
N ALA A 103 -0.20 -14.98 27.73
CA ALA A 103 -0.03 -13.67 27.08
C ALA A 103 1.19 -13.66 26.14
N GLU A 104 2.31 -14.24 26.56
CA GLU A 104 3.51 -14.41 25.72
C GLU A 104 3.19 -15.26 24.48
N SER A 105 2.39 -16.32 24.62
CA SER A 105 1.96 -17.15 23.48
C SER A 105 1.14 -16.36 22.45
N TYR A 106 0.22 -15.50 22.90
CA TYR A 106 -0.59 -14.66 21.99
C TYR A 106 0.26 -13.61 21.29
N VAL A 107 1.21 -12.98 21.99
CA VAL A 107 2.15 -12.04 21.37
C VAL A 107 3.00 -12.74 20.30
N ASN A 108 3.51 -13.94 20.59
CA ASN A 108 4.28 -14.73 19.63
C ASN A 108 3.44 -15.14 18.42
N GLN A 109 2.19 -15.60 18.63
CA GLN A 109 1.27 -15.96 17.56
C GLN A 109 0.91 -14.74 16.69
N ALA A 110 0.58 -13.60 17.30
CA ALA A 110 0.27 -12.37 16.58
C ALA A 110 1.47 -11.86 15.76
N GLN A 111 2.68 -11.93 16.32
CA GLN A 111 3.90 -11.58 15.61
C GLN A 111 4.18 -12.52 14.43
N HIS A 112 4.00 -13.83 14.62
CA HIS A 112 4.17 -14.82 13.56
C HIS A 112 3.19 -14.59 12.41
N TYR A 113 1.91 -14.46 12.74
CA TYR A 113 0.85 -14.22 11.78
C TYR A 113 1.04 -12.90 11.01
N SER A 114 1.44 -11.82 11.71
CA SER A 114 1.76 -10.54 11.07
C SER A 114 2.91 -10.67 10.05
N ARG A 115 3.98 -11.38 10.41
CA ARG A 115 5.09 -11.63 9.50
C ARG A 115 4.66 -12.46 8.29
N GLN A 116 3.79 -13.45 8.49
CA GLN A 116 3.24 -14.28 7.41
C GLN A 116 2.40 -13.46 6.44
N ILE A 117 1.48 -12.63 6.93
CA ILE A 117 0.65 -11.76 6.07
C ILE A 117 1.51 -10.78 5.28
N ILE A 118 2.50 -10.13 5.91
CA ILE A 118 3.39 -9.20 5.22
C ILE A 118 4.19 -9.94 4.13
N ALA A 119 4.69 -11.14 4.41
CA ALA A 119 5.42 -11.94 3.43
C ALA A 119 4.52 -12.36 2.27
N GLN A 120 3.28 -12.79 2.55
CA GLN A 120 2.30 -13.18 1.55
C GLN A 120 1.89 -12.00 0.68
N ALA A 121 1.55 -10.86 1.27
CA ALA A 121 1.19 -9.64 0.55
C ALA A 121 2.33 -9.16 -0.35
N ARG A 122 3.59 -9.23 0.12
CA ARG A 122 4.77 -8.91 -0.71
C ARG A 122 4.95 -9.86 -1.88
N SER A 123 4.78 -11.16 -1.65
CA SER A 123 4.87 -12.18 -2.70
C SER A 123 3.81 -11.97 -3.77
N GLN A 124 2.55 -11.77 -3.35
CA GLN A 124 1.42 -11.50 -4.24
C GLN A 124 1.62 -10.21 -5.03
N ALA A 125 2.04 -9.11 -4.40
CA ALA A 125 2.33 -7.86 -5.08
C ALA A 125 3.46 -8.00 -6.11
N SER A 126 4.52 -8.75 -5.78
CA SER A 126 5.64 -9.00 -6.70
C SER A 126 5.20 -9.79 -7.93
N GLU A 127 4.37 -10.82 -7.73
CA GLU A 127 3.84 -11.65 -8.82
C GLU A 127 2.89 -10.85 -9.73
N LEU A 128 1.98 -10.07 -9.14
CA LEU A 128 1.09 -9.18 -9.88
C LEU A 128 1.89 -8.19 -10.74
N MET A 129 2.90 -7.54 -10.15
CA MET A 129 3.76 -6.59 -10.89
C MET A 129 4.52 -7.26 -12.04
N ARG A 130 4.99 -8.49 -11.83
CA ARG A 130 5.65 -9.28 -12.88
C ARG A 130 4.70 -9.55 -14.05
N GLN A 131 3.51 -10.06 -13.76
CA GLN A 131 2.48 -10.37 -14.76
C GLN A 131 2.05 -9.13 -15.53
N THR A 132 1.79 -8.02 -14.83
CA THR A 132 1.37 -6.77 -15.48
C THR A 132 2.50 -6.17 -16.32
N GLN A 133 3.76 -6.27 -15.88
CA GLN A 133 4.90 -5.82 -16.68
C GLN A 133 5.08 -6.64 -17.97
N GLU A 134 4.88 -7.96 -17.92
CA GLU A 134 4.94 -8.83 -19.09
C GLU A 134 3.85 -8.43 -20.11
N ARG A 135 2.60 -8.30 -19.66
CA ARG A 135 1.48 -7.85 -20.51
C ARG A 135 1.72 -6.47 -21.12
N ALA A 136 2.25 -5.53 -20.33
CA ALA A 136 2.56 -4.18 -20.80
C ALA A 136 3.61 -4.15 -21.91
N ARG A 137 4.61 -5.05 -21.83
CA ARG A 137 5.64 -5.17 -22.87
C ARG A 137 5.02 -5.69 -24.16
N GLU A 138 4.19 -6.71 -24.07
CA GLU A 138 3.50 -7.25 -25.24
C GLU A 138 2.56 -6.23 -25.90
N GLU A 139 1.82 -5.46 -25.10
CA GLU A 139 0.96 -4.39 -25.61
C GLU A 139 1.79 -3.27 -26.25
N ALA A 140 2.90 -2.87 -25.62
CA ALA A 140 3.81 -1.87 -26.15
C ALA A 140 4.45 -2.31 -27.48
N ASP A 141 4.88 -3.57 -27.58
CA ASP A 141 5.49 -4.12 -28.79
C ASP A 141 4.45 -4.21 -29.92
N ARG A 142 3.21 -4.58 -29.60
CA ARG A 142 2.08 -4.54 -30.53
C ARG A 142 1.81 -3.11 -31.04
N ALA A 143 1.70 -2.14 -30.14
CA ALA A 143 1.45 -0.74 -30.48
C ALA A 143 2.59 -0.12 -31.30
N VAL A 144 3.85 -0.47 -31.01
CA VAL A 144 5.00 -0.05 -31.83
C VAL A 144 4.96 -0.68 -33.23
N ALA A 145 4.57 -1.95 -33.34
CA ALA A 145 4.44 -2.61 -34.63
C ALA A 145 3.34 -1.98 -35.50
N GLU A 146 2.21 -1.59 -34.89
CA GLU A 146 1.14 -0.84 -35.55
C GLU A 146 1.63 0.54 -36.01
N TYR A 147 2.25 1.32 -35.11
CA TYR A 147 2.85 2.62 -35.47
C TYR A 147 3.82 2.53 -36.66
N ARG A 148 4.65 1.48 -36.71
CA ARG A 148 5.57 1.26 -37.84
C ARG A 148 4.85 0.95 -39.15
N ARG A 149 3.73 0.23 -39.12
CA ARG A 149 2.93 -0.04 -40.33
C ARG A 149 2.32 1.23 -40.88
N ASP A 150 1.77 2.07 -40.01
CA ASP A 150 1.11 3.32 -40.39
C ASP A 150 2.09 4.37 -40.96
N HIS A 151 3.37 4.27 -40.60
CA HIS A 151 4.45 5.16 -41.06
C HIS A 151 5.38 4.54 -42.12
N ASP A 152 4.87 3.59 -42.92
CA ASP A 152 5.59 2.99 -44.07
C ASP A 152 6.95 2.39 -43.67
N GLY A 153 7.03 1.82 -42.46
CA GLY A 153 8.23 1.21 -41.91
C GLY A 153 9.31 2.19 -41.43
N ARG A 154 9.10 3.51 -41.48
CA ARG A 154 10.06 4.48 -40.95
C ARG A 154 10.17 4.37 -39.44
N ARG A 155 11.38 4.15 -38.94
CA ARG A 155 11.65 4.09 -37.49
C ARG A 155 11.82 5.49 -36.92
N ASP A 156 10.83 5.94 -36.15
CA ASP A 156 10.94 7.09 -35.27
C ASP A 156 11.18 6.60 -33.83
N ARG A 157 12.44 6.61 -33.39
CA ARG A 157 12.83 6.13 -32.06
C ARG A 157 12.13 6.89 -30.94
N GLU A 158 11.95 8.21 -31.09
CA GLU A 158 11.32 9.02 -30.06
C GLU A 158 9.83 8.73 -29.92
N ALA A 159 9.14 8.45 -31.04
CA ALA A 159 7.73 8.07 -31.01
C ALA A 159 7.54 6.65 -30.45
N GLU A 160 8.37 5.70 -30.87
CA GLU A 160 8.33 4.33 -30.34
C GLU A 160 8.60 4.28 -28.83
N ASP A 161 9.57 5.06 -28.33
CA ASP A 161 9.87 5.12 -26.91
C ASP A 161 8.74 5.75 -26.09
N ARG A 162 8.05 6.76 -26.64
CA ARG A 162 6.85 7.34 -26.03
C ARG A 162 5.71 6.33 -25.92
N ILE A 163 5.46 5.55 -26.97
CA ILE A 163 4.44 4.48 -26.96
C ILE A 163 4.75 3.45 -25.87
N ARG A 164 6.01 3.00 -25.78
CA ARG A 164 6.45 2.06 -24.72
C ARG A 164 6.30 2.64 -23.31
N GLN A 165 6.60 3.93 -23.13
CA GLN A 165 6.44 4.60 -21.85
C GLN A 165 4.97 4.71 -21.44
N LEU A 166 4.08 5.08 -22.37
CA LEU A 166 2.64 5.18 -22.12
C LEU A 166 2.02 3.83 -21.75
N ALA A 167 2.35 2.76 -22.49
CA ALA A 167 1.89 1.41 -22.19
C ALA A 167 2.34 0.97 -20.78
N ARG A 168 3.60 1.23 -20.42
CA ARG A 168 4.12 0.93 -19.08
C ARG A 168 3.44 1.74 -17.97
N ALA A 169 3.16 3.01 -18.23
CA ALA A 169 2.47 3.87 -17.26
C ALA A 169 1.04 3.38 -17.02
N ARG A 170 0.31 3.02 -18.08
CA ARG A 170 -1.05 2.48 -18.00
C ARG A 170 -1.09 1.16 -17.24
N SER A 171 -0.19 0.23 -17.57
CA SER A 171 -0.12 -1.06 -16.88
C SER A 171 0.22 -0.91 -15.40
N PHE A 172 1.10 0.04 -15.05
CA PHE A 172 1.43 0.29 -13.66
C PHE A 172 0.21 0.78 -12.86
N LEU A 173 -0.59 1.68 -13.44
CA LEU A 173 -1.83 2.14 -12.81
C LEU A 173 -2.81 0.99 -12.58
N GLU A 174 -2.99 0.12 -13.58
CA GLU A 174 -3.85 -1.07 -13.45
C GLU A 174 -3.34 -2.02 -12.34
N ALA A 175 -2.02 -2.25 -12.26
CA ALA A 175 -1.45 -3.09 -11.22
C ALA A 175 -1.66 -2.51 -9.81
N VAL A 176 -1.59 -1.19 -9.68
CA VAL A 176 -1.85 -0.48 -8.41
C VAL A 176 -3.31 -0.63 -8.01
N GLU A 177 -4.24 -0.42 -8.95
CA GLU A 177 -5.68 -0.58 -8.71
C GLU A 177 -6.04 -2.01 -8.26
N VAL A 178 -5.49 -3.04 -8.93
CA VAL A 178 -5.69 -4.44 -8.52
C VAL A 178 -5.07 -4.73 -7.15
N ALA A 179 -3.88 -4.20 -6.87
CA ALA A 179 -3.23 -4.39 -5.57
C ALA A 179 -4.03 -3.75 -4.41
N GLU A 180 -4.65 -2.60 -4.66
CA GLU A 180 -5.51 -1.92 -3.70
C GLU A 180 -6.76 -2.73 -3.38
N GLU A 181 -7.41 -3.29 -4.40
CA GLU A 181 -8.58 -4.12 -4.21
C GLU A 181 -8.23 -5.40 -3.42
N GLN A 182 -7.09 -6.02 -3.70
CA GLN A 182 -6.61 -7.16 -2.93
C GLN A 182 -6.31 -6.80 -1.46
N LEU A 183 -5.75 -5.62 -1.21
CA LEU A 183 -5.50 -5.14 0.15
C LEU A 183 -6.81 -4.88 0.90
N ARG A 184 -7.82 -4.32 0.21
CA ARG A 184 -9.16 -4.11 0.75
C ARG A 184 -9.82 -5.43 1.16
N LEU A 185 -9.81 -6.43 0.28
CA LEU A 185 -10.35 -7.76 0.57
C LEU A 185 -9.60 -8.45 1.72
N THR A 186 -8.28 -8.33 1.76
CA THR A 186 -7.46 -8.89 2.86
C THR A 186 -7.83 -8.23 4.20
N ARG A 187 -8.04 -6.90 4.21
CA ARG A 187 -8.49 -6.18 5.40
C ARG A 187 -9.87 -6.66 5.85
N GLU A 188 -10.85 -6.74 4.94
CA GLU A 188 -12.21 -7.20 5.26
C GLU A 188 -12.20 -8.62 5.83
N GLY A 189 -11.37 -9.52 5.29
CA GLY A 189 -11.17 -10.87 5.84
C GLY A 189 -10.57 -10.88 7.25
N LEU A 190 -9.58 -10.02 7.51
CA LEU A 190 -8.99 -9.87 8.85
C LEU A 190 -10.00 -9.34 9.87
N GLU A 191 -10.78 -8.34 9.50
CA GLU A 191 -11.83 -7.78 10.35
C GLU A 191 -12.88 -8.85 10.72
N TYR A 192 -13.24 -9.71 9.75
CA TYR A 192 -14.14 -10.83 9.99
C TYR A 192 -13.57 -11.83 11.00
N GLU A 193 -12.31 -12.23 10.86
CA GLU A 193 -11.64 -13.17 11.79
C GLU A 193 -11.50 -12.57 13.20
N VAL A 194 -11.19 -11.27 13.31
CA VAL A 194 -11.16 -10.57 14.62
C VAL A 194 -12.54 -10.58 15.25
N ALA A 195 -13.59 -10.25 14.49
CA ALA A 195 -14.96 -10.26 14.99
C ALA A 195 -15.42 -11.67 15.38
N LYS A 196 -14.93 -12.72 14.70
CA LYS A 196 -15.20 -14.11 15.05
C LYS A 196 -14.55 -14.49 16.38
N LEU A 197 -13.27 -14.17 16.58
CA LEU A 197 -12.56 -14.45 17.83
C LEU A 197 -13.20 -13.72 19.03
N GLN A 198 -13.74 -12.52 18.82
CA GLN A 198 -14.49 -11.79 19.85
C GLN A 198 -15.82 -12.45 20.24
N ARG A 199 -16.45 -13.21 19.35
CA ARG A 199 -17.71 -13.94 19.64
C ARG A 199 -17.48 -15.28 20.30
N GLU A 200 -16.29 -15.87 20.10
CA GLU A 200 -15.89 -17.17 20.65
C GLU A 200 -15.18 -17.04 22.02
N ALA A 201 -14.86 -15.82 22.46
CA ALA A 201 -14.27 -15.48 23.76
C ALA A 201 -15.34 -15.02 24.76
#